data_AF-A0A6H2CW15-F1
#
_entry.id   AF-A0A6H2CW15-F1
#
_cell.length_a   1.000
_cell.length_b   1.000
_cell.length_c   1.000
_cell.angle_alpha   90.00
_cell.angle_beta   90.00
_cell.angle_gamma   90.00
#
_symmetry.space_group_name_H-M   'P 1'
#
loop_
_entity.id
_entity.type
_entity.pdbx_description
1 polymer ?
#
loop_
_entity_poly.entity_id
_entity_poly.type
_entity_poly.pdbx_seq_one_letter_code
_entity_poly.pdbx_strand_id
1 'polypeptide(L)'
;MKKLLLMICIFLIALCGCGNQPAKNGKVKPIYAMSVEDMFPGDELAQALAEAASDGDIEEIDELVSKGANVNAHHPLGYTPLVWVLQHPNKKGFRRLLELGADPNFQIEGSDFSPLHWAVRKCSPTSSNLSLDYLRMMFEIGNADPNLVGLDRGKLPIEWALLSEQERIFLYLVSAGADVDRIVSGGRSVITRLAEVANYKMVLYWLEKGINYHHVSPPPLDFSVQSVIDLTLESRVVAEDPRIDGYMWLWRVVDWLEKRGMTFEDYPNAKRPAKLDTTPIVFETEASEVRLSHSMFIHEVNLTYPTPVWAQTEETANNIKTRFKQNGGTIIYESLPRKESIKDWTHFYSVMGLYAPGYSFDTIQQAVKAKIIPQCAESSTTQIVEQSDNHKLYLLRCNSSETEGVLFIGKHRNTYVAVYQAWYPLEAGDIKAKVIADMQKIKMEDGYTVKPMPDEIEEKLKQ
;
A
#
# COMPACT_ATOMS: atom_id res chain seq x y z
N MET A 1 -23.26 64.62 -6.77
CA MET A 1 -23.41 63.42 -5.91
C MET A 1 -22.65 62.20 -6.47
N LYS A 2 -21.32 62.28 -6.67
CA LYS A 2 -20.45 61.13 -6.98
C LYS A 2 -18.99 61.37 -6.55
N LYS A 3 -18.79 61.98 -5.37
CA LYS A 3 -17.46 62.12 -4.73
C LYS A 3 -17.51 61.87 -3.21
N LEU A 4 -18.51 61.14 -2.73
CA LEU A 4 -18.70 60.82 -1.31
C LEU A 4 -19.13 59.37 -1.09
N LEU A 5 -18.50 58.42 -1.82
CA LEU A 5 -18.72 56.98 -1.59
C LEU A 5 -17.44 56.13 -1.76
N LEU A 6 -16.26 56.75 -1.79
CA LEU A 6 -14.97 56.05 -1.92
C LEU A 6 -14.07 56.30 -0.69
N MET A 7 -14.68 56.33 0.50
CA MET A 7 -13.97 56.59 1.76
C MET A 7 -14.59 55.83 2.94
N ILE A 8 -15.04 54.58 2.73
CA ILE A 8 -15.54 53.70 3.81
C ILE A 8 -14.93 52.26 3.79
N CYS A 9 -14.10 51.88 2.81
CA CYS A 9 -13.52 50.51 2.78
C CYS A 9 -12.02 50.42 3.12
N ILE A 10 -11.39 51.45 3.71
CA ILE A 10 -9.95 51.45 4.05
C ILE A 10 -9.69 51.26 5.55
N PHE A 11 -10.70 50.96 6.38
CA PHE A 11 -10.52 50.93 7.85
C PHE A 11 -10.99 49.65 8.56
N LEU A 12 -10.89 48.48 7.91
CA LEU A 12 -11.20 47.18 8.54
C LEU A 12 -10.29 46.00 8.12
N ILE A 13 -9.01 46.25 7.82
CA ILE A 13 -7.98 45.19 7.74
C ILE A 13 -6.68 45.73 8.34
N ALA A 14 -6.61 45.85 9.67
CA ALA A 14 -5.36 46.13 10.37
C ALA A 14 -5.41 45.74 11.85
N LEU A 15 -5.93 44.55 12.18
CA LEU A 15 -5.74 43.93 13.50
C LEU A 15 -5.81 42.40 13.35
N CYS A 16 -4.74 41.81 12.80
CA CYS A 16 -4.25 40.47 13.12
C CYS A 16 -2.75 40.50 12.85
N GLY A 17 -1.99 40.78 13.90
CA GLY A 17 -0.53 40.68 13.88
C GLY A 17 -0.07 39.23 13.87
N CYS A 18 1.15 39.06 13.36
CA CYS A 18 2.04 37.91 13.55
C CYS A 18 1.68 36.59 12.85
N GLY A 19 1.85 36.56 11.53
CA GLY A 19 2.32 35.38 10.83
C GLY A 19 3.72 35.65 10.28
N ASN A 20 4.75 35.19 10.98
CA ASN A 20 6.14 35.24 10.51
C ASN A 20 6.25 34.42 9.20
N GLN A 21 6.38 35.09 8.06
CA GLN A 21 6.97 34.49 6.87
C GLN A 21 8.45 34.89 6.78
N PRO A 22 9.35 33.91 6.71
CA PRO A 22 10.49 33.98 5.80
C PRO A 22 10.31 32.88 4.72
N ALA A 23 10.69 33.02 3.45
CA ALA A 23 11.67 33.86 2.78
C ALA A 23 11.23 34.03 1.30
N LYS A 24 11.31 35.21 0.67
CA LYS A 24 12.49 35.75 -0.06
C LYS A 24 13.31 34.71 -0.83
N ASN A 25 13.03 34.58 -2.13
CA ASN A 25 13.95 34.38 -3.28
C ASN A 25 15.37 33.78 -3.04
N GLY A 26 15.48 32.69 -2.29
CA GLY A 26 16.65 31.82 -2.27
C GLY A 26 16.30 30.50 -2.95
N LYS A 27 17.15 29.98 -3.84
CA LYS A 27 16.94 28.63 -4.39
C LYS A 27 16.92 27.63 -3.25
N VAL A 28 15.77 27.01 -2.99
CA VAL A 28 15.66 25.89 -2.04
C VAL A 28 16.68 24.82 -2.43
N LYS A 29 17.50 24.39 -1.48
CA LYS A 29 18.47 23.31 -1.73
C LYS A 29 17.71 22.04 -2.13
N PRO A 30 18.23 21.24 -3.08
CA PRO A 30 17.66 19.92 -3.30
C PRO A 30 17.86 19.05 -2.05
N ILE A 31 16.94 18.10 -1.83
CA ILE A 31 16.91 17.28 -0.60
C ILE A 31 18.25 16.61 -0.26
N TYR A 32 19.00 16.16 -1.27
CA TYR A 32 20.31 15.50 -1.08
C TYR A 32 21.42 16.44 -0.58
N ALA A 33 21.16 17.76 -0.55
CA ALA A 33 22.09 18.79 -0.11
C ALA A 33 21.56 19.59 1.10
N MET A 34 20.43 19.18 1.68
CA MET A 34 19.87 19.78 2.89
C MET A 34 20.54 19.17 4.13
N SER A 35 20.93 20.01 5.09
CA SER A 35 21.24 19.57 6.45
C SER A 35 19.95 19.29 7.24
N VAL A 36 20.08 18.74 8.44
CA VAL A 36 18.93 18.52 9.32
C VAL A 36 18.26 19.85 9.72
N GLU A 37 19.07 20.89 9.96
CA GLU A 37 18.60 22.26 10.21
C GLU A 37 17.85 22.85 9.00
N ASP A 38 18.33 22.59 7.77
CA ASP A 38 17.60 23.02 6.57
C ASP A 38 16.22 22.34 6.49
N MET A 39 16.08 21.11 7.01
CA MET A 39 14.85 20.33 6.96
C MET A 39 13.88 20.66 8.11
N PHE A 40 14.40 20.98 9.30
CA PHE A 40 13.60 21.27 10.49
C PHE A 40 14.04 22.61 11.13
N PRO A 41 13.90 23.75 10.44
CA PRO A 41 14.47 25.01 10.89
C PRO A 41 13.84 25.49 12.19
N GLY A 42 14.66 25.70 13.22
CA GLY A 42 14.20 26.16 14.54
C GLY A 42 13.44 25.13 15.39
N ASP A 43 13.42 23.85 14.99
CA ASP A 43 12.85 22.74 15.77
C ASP A 43 13.97 21.78 16.19
N GLU A 44 14.68 22.14 17.26
CA GLU A 44 15.84 21.37 17.78
C GLU A 44 15.46 19.92 18.15
N LEU A 45 14.22 19.69 18.61
CA LEU A 45 13.74 18.34 18.95
C LEU A 45 13.52 17.49 17.70
N ALA A 46 12.94 18.05 16.63
CA ALA A 46 12.80 17.35 15.36
C ALA A 46 14.15 17.07 14.69
N GLN A 47 15.11 17.99 14.82
CA GLN A 47 16.46 17.80 14.31
C GLN A 47 17.16 16.62 15.01
N ALA A 48 17.21 16.65 16.34
CA ALA A 48 17.80 15.58 17.13
C ALA A 48 17.11 14.24 16.85
N LEU A 49 15.77 14.24 16.71
CA LEU A 49 15.01 13.03 16.41
C LEU A 49 15.39 12.44 15.04
N ALA A 50 15.55 13.29 14.03
CA ALA A 50 15.95 12.87 12.69
C ALA A 50 17.39 12.33 12.68
N GLU A 51 18.32 12.96 13.40
CA GLU A 51 19.70 12.50 13.54
C GLU A 51 19.79 11.15 14.27
N ALA A 52 19.17 11.03 15.45
CA ALA A 52 19.11 9.78 16.21
C ALA A 52 18.48 8.64 15.41
N ALA A 53 17.45 8.95 14.60
CA ALA A 53 16.85 7.98 13.69
C ALA A 53 17.77 7.55 12.54
N SER A 54 18.59 8.45 11.98
CA SER A 54 19.61 8.06 10.99
C SER A 54 20.80 7.30 11.60
N ASP A 55 21.10 7.53 12.87
CA ASP A 55 22.14 6.78 13.59
C ASP A 55 21.62 5.44 14.13
N GLY A 56 20.30 5.31 14.27
CA GLY A 56 19.62 4.13 14.79
C GLY A 56 19.73 4.00 16.30
N ASP A 57 19.91 5.11 17.00
CA ASP A 57 19.92 5.23 18.46
C ASP A 57 18.47 5.20 18.97
N ILE A 58 18.01 4.01 19.37
CA ILE A 58 16.60 3.79 19.74
C ILE A 58 16.29 4.45 21.08
N GLU A 59 17.25 4.42 22.00
CA GLU A 59 17.16 5.00 23.31
C GLU A 59 16.99 6.53 23.22
N GLU A 60 17.80 7.20 22.39
CA GLU A 60 17.69 8.64 22.17
C GLU A 60 16.40 9.03 21.45
N ILE A 61 15.97 8.27 20.44
CA ILE A 61 14.66 8.46 19.78
C ILE A 61 13.52 8.45 20.81
N ASP A 62 13.52 7.46 21.70
CA ASP A 62 12.48 7.32 22.74
C ASP A 62 12.52 8.44 23.75
N GLU A 63 13.71 8.87 24.17
CA GLU A 63 13.87 10.01 25.08
C GLU A 63 13.35 11.30 24.43
N LEU A 64 13.70 11.58 23.17
CA LEU A 64 13.29 12.78 22.45
C LEU A 64 11.77 12.85 22.27
N VAL A 65 11.14 11.74 21.89
CA VAL A 65 9.68 11.67 21.82
C VAL A 65 9.04 11.85 23.20
N SER A 66 9.63 11.32 24.28
CA SER A 66 9.14 11.57 25.64
C SER A 66 9.22 13.05 26.05
N LYS A 67 10.17 13.80 25.50
CA LYS A 67 10.33 15.26 25.67
C LYS A 67 9.40 16.08 24.78
N GLY A 68 8.57 15.42 23.95
CA GLY A 68 7.59 16.06 23.07
C GLY A 68 8.07 16.28 21.63
N ALA A 69 9.14 15.61 21.18
CA ALA A 69 9.53 15.64 19.77
C ALA A 69 8.39 15.12 18.89
N ASN A 70 8.01 15.89 17.88
CA ASN A 70 6.97 15.49 16.94
C ASN A 70 7.57 14.53 15.89
N VAL A 71 7.17 13.26 15.93
CA VAL A 71 7.60 12.23 14.96
C VAL A 71 7.20 12.52 13.51
N ASN A 72 6.21 13.39 13.32
CA ASN A 72 5.73 13.90 12.03
C ASN A 72 6.06 15.39 11.83
N ALA A 73 7.06 15.92 12.55
CA ALA A 73 7.58 17.25 12.26
C ALA A 73 7.93 17.34 10.77
N HIS A 74 7.71 18.50 10.16
CA HIS A 74 7.93 18.60 8.73
C HIS A 74 8.37 19.99 8.26
N HIS A 75 9.24 19.99 7.26
CA HIS A 75 9.54 21.17 6.45
C HIS A 75 8.25 21.69 5.75
N PRO A 76 8.14 22.97 5.34
CA PRO A 76 7.06 23.44 4.46
C PRO A 76 6.96 22.73 3.10
N LEU A 77 8.02 22.03 2.70
CA LEU A 77 8.02 21.13 1.53
C LEU A 77 7.74 19.67 1.91
N GLY A 78 7.21 19.46 3.13
CA GLY A 78 6.75 18.21 3.73
C GLY A 78 7.79 17.09 3.83
N TYR A 79 9.03 17.46 4.12
CA TYR A 79 10.05 16.49 4.51
C TYR A 79 9.90 16.15 5.99
N THR A 80 9.64 14.89 6.30
CA THR A 80 9.47 14.35 7.66
C THR A 80 10.72 13.61 8.15
N PRO A 81 10.84 13.28 9.44
CA PRO A 81 11.88 12.38 9.94
C PRO A 81 11.98 11.06 9.17
N LEU A 82 10.86 10.49 8.71
CA LEU A 82 10.90 9.31 7.82
C LEU A 82 11.63 9.62 6.50
N VAL A 83 11.35 10.76 5.88
CA VAL A 83 12.03 11.17 4.64
C VAL A 83 13.52 11.40 4.86
N TRP A 84 13.91 11.95 6.01
CA TRP A 84 15.32 12.11 6.40
C TRP A 84 16.05 10.76 6.43
N VAL A 85 15.46 9.75 7.09
CA VAL A 85 16.05 8.41 7.15
C VAL A 85 16.07 7.73 5.78
N LEU A 86 15.15 8.04 4.86
CA LEU A 86 15.27 7.57 3.47
C LEU A 86 16.44 8.23 2.68
N GLN A 87 16.99 9.35 3.16
CA GLN A 87 18.25 9.91 2.67
C GLN A 87 19.48 9.31 3.36
N HIS A 88 19.34 8.97 4.64
CA HIS A 88 20.40 8.45 5.51
C HIS A 88 19.95 7.10 6.10
N PRO A 89 19.99 6.00 5.31
CA PRO A 89 19.25 4.77 5.61
C PRO A 89 19.75 4.07 6.87
N ASN A 90 18.89 4.02 7.89
CA ASN A 90 19.05 3.16 9.05
C ASN A 90 17.74 2.41 9.35
N LYS A 91 17.78 1.07 9.24
CA LYS A 91 16.56 0.25 9.39
C LYS A 91 16.00 0.29 10.81
N LYS A 92 16.85 0.40 11.83
CA LYS A 92 16.43 0.40 13.24
C LYS A 92 15.69 1.70 13.57
N GLY A 93 16.30 2.85 13.27
CA GLY A 93 15.65 4.14 13.50
C GLY A 93 14.41 4.34 12.63
N PHE A 94 14.45 3.93 11.36
CA PHE A 94 13.26 3.97 10.49
C PHE A 94 12.09 3.16 11.05
N ARG A 95 12.37 1.91 11.45
CA ARG A 95 11.39 1.04 12.13
C ARG A 95 10.83 1.75 13.36
N ARG A 96 11.69 2.30 14.20
CA ARG A 96 11.28 2.91 15.46
C ARG A 96 10.42 4.15 15.25
N LEU A 97 10.73 4.99 14.28
CA LEU A 97 9.87 6.12 13.91
C LEU A 97 8.47 5.66 13.52
N LEU A 98 8.35 4.60 12.70
CA LEU A 98 7.05 4.02 12.34
C LEU A 98 6.30 3.47 13.56
N GLU A 99 7.00 2.77 14.46
CA GLU A 99 6.42 2.27 15.72
C GLU A 99 5.89 3.40 16.62
N LEU A 100 6.52 4.58 16.56
CA LEU A 100 6.12 5.78 17.28
C LEU A 100 5.06 6.61 16.56
N GLY A 101 4.51 6.11 15.44
CA GLY A 101 3.40 6.75 14.72
C GLY A 101 3.84 7.75 13.65
N ALA A 102 5.09 7.68 13.18
CA ALA A 102 5.48 8.43 11.99
C ALA A 102 4.67 7.94 10.78
N ASP A 103 4.05 8.86 10.06
CA ASP A 103 3.07 8.57 9.02
C ASP A 103 3.75 8.43 7.65
N PRO A 104 3.82 7.22 7.05
CA PRO A 104 4.37 7.04 5.72
C PRO A 104 3.48 7.65 4.62
N ASN A 105 2.24 8.01 4.94
CA ASN A 105 1.26 8.61 4.04
C ASN A 105 1.25 10.14 4.08
N PHE A 106 2.07 10.77 4.93
CA PHE A 106 2.11 12.22 5.08
C PHE A 106 2.27 12.92 3.72
N GLN A 107 1.24 13.66 3.30
CA GLN A 107 1.17 14.27 1.98
C GLN A 107 1.64 15.72 1.99
N ILE A 108 2.22 16.14 0.87
CA ILE A 108 2.80 17.46 0.70
C ILE A 108 1.90 18.27 -0.23
N GLU A 109 1.41 19.42 0.23
CA GLU A 109 0.61 20.30 -0.61
C GLU A 109 1.40 20.75 -1.85
N GLY A 110 0.76 20.69 -3.02
CA GLY A 110 1.40 21.03 -4.30
C GLY A 110 2.42 20.00 -4.80
N SER A 111 2.41 18.76 -4.29
CA SER A 111 3.31 17.69 -4.71
C SER A 111 2.62 16.32 -4.70
N ASP A 112 3.13 15.41 -5.53
CA ASP A 112 2.71 13.99 -5.53
C ASP A 112 3.39 13.17 -4.42
N PHE A 113 4.34 13.75 -3.68
CA PHE A 113 5.18 12.98 -2.79
C PHE A 113 4.61 12.84 -1.38
N SER A 114 4.82 11.65 -0.81
CA SER A 114 4.74 11.30 0.60
C SER A 114 5.98 10.43 0.93
N PRO A 115 6.27 10.11 2.21
CA PRO A 115 7.36 9.19 2.52
C PRO A 115 7.28 7.87 1.73
N LEU A 116 6.08 7.29 1.56
CA LEU A 116 5.88 6.10 0.74
C LEU A 116 6.32 6.31 -0.72
N HIS A 117 5.93 7.41 -1.36
CA HIS A 117 6.37 7.74 -2.72
C HIS A 117 7.89 7.90 -2.81
N TRP A 118 8.51 8.53 -1.80
CA TRP A 118 9.96 8.65 -1.71
C TRP A 118 10.65 7.28 -1.61
N ALA A 119 10.13 6.40 -0.78
CA ALA A 119 10.68 5.06 -0.61
C ALA A 119 10.57 4.23 -1.90
N VAL A 120 9.43 4.27 -2.58
CA VAL A 120 9.27 3.56 -3.86
C VAL A 120 10.23 4.10 -4.91
N ARG A 121 10.32 5.43 -5.06
CA ARG A 121 11.20 6.07 -6.05
C ARG A 121 12.68 5.79 -5.78
N LYS A 122 13.08 5.73 -4.50
CA LYS A 122 14.48 5.52 -4.11
C LYS A 122 14.87 4.06 -4.04
N CYS A 123 13.95 3.15 -3.76
CA CYS A 123 14.25 1.73 -3.75
C CYS A 123 14.65 1.34 -5.19
N SER A 124 15.90 0.96 -5.37
CA SER A 124 16.47 0.54 -6.65
C SER A 124 17.46 -0.58 -6.32
N PRO A 125 17.35 -1.75 -6.98
CA PRO A 125 18.23 -2.87 -6.69
C PRO A 125 19.70 -2.60 -7.06
N THR A 126 19.97 -1.61 -7.91
CA THR A 126 21.30 -1.34 -8.47
C THR A 126 21.99 -0.10 -7.88
N SER A 127 21.22 0.87 -7.38
CA SER A 127 21.73 2.24 -7.16
C SER A 127 21.41 2.85 -5.80
N SER A 128 20.75 2.12 -4.89
CA SER A 128 20.45 2.67 -3.56
C SER A 128 20.75 1.72 -2.42
N ASN A 129 21.17 2.31 -1.29
CA ASN A 129 21.28 1.62 -0.01
C ASN A 129 19.90 1.28 0.60
N LEU A 130 18.80 1.56 -0.12
CA LEU A 130 17.43 1.39 0.36
C LEU A 130 16.85 0.07 -0.15
N SER A 131 16.84 -0.95 0.70
CA SER A 131 16.27 -2.27 0.41
C SER A 131 14.73 -2.29 0.46
N LEU A 132 14.12 -3.32 -0.13
CA LEU A 132 12.68 -3.60 -0.04
C LEU A 132 12.13 -3.63 1.41
N ASP A 133 12.98 -3.91 2.40
CA ASP A 133 12.60 -3.91 3.81
C ASP A 133 12.01 -2.58 4.30
N TYR A 134 12.38 -1.44 3.73
CA TYR A 134 11.77 -0.15 4.10
C TYR A 134 10.31 -0.09 3.69
N LEU A 135 9.99 -0.56 2.47
CA LEU A 135 8.60 -0.66 2.04
C LEU A 135 7.85 -1.69 2.88
N ARG A 136 8.46 -2.84 3.20
CA ARG A 136 7.88 -3.82 4.13
C ARG A 136 7.51 -3.18 5.46
N MET A 137 8.43 -2.48 6.09
CA MET A 137 8.16 -1.77 7.35
C MET A 137 7.06 -0.71 7.20
N MET A 138 7.04 0.05 6.11
CA MET A 138 5.98 1.04 5.88
C MET A 138 4.58 0.41 5.84
N PHE A 139 4.41 -0.75 5.19
CA PHE A 139 3.10 -1.43 5.13
C PHE A 139 2.78 -2.23 6.40
N GLU A 140 3.77 -2.90 6.99
CA GLU A 140 3.59 -3.78 8.15
C GLU A 140 3.50 -3.02 9.48
N ILE A 141 4.11 -1.84 9.58
CA ILE A 141 4.24 -1.04 10.81
C ILE A 141 3.53 0.30 10.65
N GLY A 142 3.84 0.99 9.55
CA GLY A 142 3.44 2.37 9.32
C GLY A 142 2.02 2.58 8.80
N ASN A 143 1.27 1.50 8.52
CA ASN A 143 -0.04 1.58 7.85
C ASN A 143 0.00 2.34 6.52
N ALA A 144 1.05 2.15 5.72
CA ALA A 144 1.16 2.76 4.41
C ALA A 144 -0.01 2.37 3.49
N ASP A 145 -0.58 3.35 2.79
CA ASP A 145 -1.65 3.15 1.82
C ASP A 145 -1.04 2.88 0.43
N PRO A 146 -1.16 1.65 -0.11
CA PRO A 146 -0.60 1.31 -1.42
C PRO A 146 -1.28 2.06 -2.57
N ASN A 147 -2.45 2.68 -2.31
CA ASN A 147 -3.27 3.43 -3.25
C ASN A 147 -3.31 4.94 -2.95
N LEU A 148 -2.37 5.43 -2.14
CA LEU A 148 -2.30 6.84 -1.78
C LEU A 148 -2.25 7.74 -3.02
N VAL A 149 -3.17 8.67 -3.13
CA VAL A 149 -3.28 9.55 -4.30
C VAL A 149 -2.48 10.82 -4.04
N GLY A 150 -1.37 11.04 -4.77
CA GLY A 150 -0.57 12.27 -4.68
C GLY A 150 -1.40 13.55 -4.89
N LEU A 151 -1.03 14.67 -4.25
CA LEU A 151 -1.86 15.87 -4.22
C LEU A 151 -1.76 16.76 -5.47
N ASP A 152 -0.70 16.63 -6.28
CA ASP A 152 -0.47 17.45 -7.48
C ASP A 152 -1.16 16.85 -8.71
N ARG A 153 -0.67 15.70 -9.17
CA ARG A 153 -1.17 14.99 -10.36
C ARG A 153 -1.86 13.68 -10.01
N GLY A 154 -2.15 13.41 -8.74
CA GLY A 154 -2.85 12.17 -8.37
C GLY A 154 -2.03 10.91 -8.63
N LYS A 155 -0.69 11.00 -8.65
CA LYS A 155 0.14 9.83 -8.88
C LYS A 155 0.06 8.85 -7.72
N LEU A 156 0.02 7.56 -8.04
CA LEU A 156 0.01 6.48 -7.05
C LEU A 156 1.44 6.00 -6.75
N PRO A 157 1.70 5.35 -5.59
CA PRO A 157 2.99 4.76 -5.30
C PRO A 157 3.48 3.81 -6.40
N ILE A 158 2.58 2.98 -6.94
CA ILE A 158 2.91 1.99 -7.99
C ILE A 158 3.41 2.63 -9.29
N GLU A 159 3.05 3.88 -9.58
CA GLU A 159 3.52 4.59 -10.78
C GLU A 159 4.98 5.05 -10.70
N TRP A 160 5.59 4.95 -9.51
CA TRP A 160 7.02 5.19 -9.30
C TRP A 160 7.85 3.91 -9.38
N ALA A 161 7.22 2.75 -9.66
CA ALA A 161 7.83 1.43 -9.75
C ALA A 161 7.72 0.82 -11.17
N LEU A 162 7.64 1.64 -12.22
CA LEU A 162 7.33 1.18 -13.58
C LEU A 162 8.54 0.83 -14.44
N LEU A 163 9.74 1.17 -13.99
CA LEU A 163 10.98 0.91 -14.74
C LEU A 163 11.38 -0.57 -14.62
N SER A 164 12.12 -1.08 -15.61
CA SER A 164 12.51 -2.50 -15.69
C SER A 164 13.22 -3.00 -14.43
N GLU A 165 14.03 -2.17 -13.77
CA GLU A 165 14.73 -2.59 -12.54
C GLU A 165 13.84 -2.53 -11.28
N GLN A 166 12.60 -2.06 -11.39
CA GLN A 166 11.68 -1.87 -10.26
C GLN A 166 10.55 -2.90 -10.21
N GLU A 167 10.60 -3.93 -11.06
CA GLU A 167 9.61 -5.01 -11.13
C GLU A 167 9.34 -5.64 -9.76
N ARG A 168 10.39 -5.86 -8.97
CA ARG A 168 10.27 -6.41 -7.61
C ARG A 168 9.46 -5.50 -6.68
N ILE A 169 9.65 -4.19 -6.79
CA ILE A 169 8.90 -3.19 -6.00
C ILE A 169 7.46 -3.10 -6.50
N PHE A 170 7.26 -3.12 -7.81
CA PHE A 170 5.93 -3.15 -8.42
C PHE A 170 5.12 -4.35 -7.92
N LEU A 171 5.68 -5.57 -8.05
CA LEU A 171 5.03 -6.80 -7.61
C LEU A 171 4.74 -6.77 -6.11
N TYR A 172 5.66 -6.23 -5.31
CA TYR A 172 5.44 -6.06 -3.88
C TYR A 172 4.28 -5.09 -3.58
N LEU A 173 4.21 -3.94 -4.25
CA LEU A 173 3.09 -3.00 -4.09
C LEU A 173 1.75 -3.64 -4.47
N VAL A 174 1.71 -4.47 -5.53
CA VAL A 174 0.48 -5.23 -5.85
C VAL A 174 0.15 -6.23 -4.75
N SER A 175 1.14 -6.95 -4.21
CA SER A 175 0.92 -7.86 -3.08
C SER A 175 0.44 -7.14 -1.82
N ALA A 176 0.83 -5.88 -1.64
CA ALA A 176 0.37 -5.00 -0.57
C ALA A 176 -1.04 -4.41 -0.83
N GLY A 177 -1.65 -4.67 -1.99
CA GLY A 177 -3.01 -4.23 -2.32
C GLY A 177 -3.10 -3.02 -3.26
N ALA A 178 -2.03 -2.67 -3.99
CA ALA A 178 -2.08 -1.62 -5.00
C ALA A 178 -3.03 -1.99 -6.15
N ASP A 179 -3.89 -1.04 -6.52
CA ASP A 179 -4.89 -1.15 -7.58
C ASP A 179 -4.25 -0.86 -8.94
N VAL A 180 -3.89 -1.93 -9.65
CA VAL A 180 -3.31 -1.84 -11.00
C VAL A 180 -4.30 -1.39 -12.07
N ASP A 181 -5.60 -1.49 -11.80
CA ASP A 181 -6.66 -1.11 -12.75
C ASP A 181 -7.11 0.35 -12.55
N ARG A 182 -6.53 1.04 -11.56
CA ARG A 182 -6.87 2.42 -11.25
C ARG A 182 -6.50 3.35 -12.39
N ILE A 183 -7.45 4.22 -12.72
CA ILE A 183 -7.26 5.33 -13.65
C ILE A 183 -6.82 6.56 -12.85
N VAL A 184 -5.67 7.12 -13.22
CA VAL A 184 -5.07 8.27 -12.56
C VAL A 184 -5.31 9.56 -13.36
N SER A 185 -4.79 10.68 -12.86
CA SER A 185 -4.95 11.96 -13.54
C SER A 185 -4.46 11.90 -14.99
N GLY A 186 -5.25 12.51 -15.88
CA GLY A 186 -5.01 12.46 -17.31
C GLY A 186 -5.50 11.18 -17.98
N GLY A 187 -6.25 10.31 -17.31
CA GLY A 187 -6.92 9.17 -17.97
C GLY A 187 -5.97 8.03 -18.35
N ARG A 188 -4.84 7.87 -17.65
CA ARG A 188 -3.93 6.74 -17.87
C ARG A 188 -4.22 5.62 -16.89
N SER A 189 -4.01 4.38 -17.34
CA SER A 189 -3.97 3.20 -16.49
C SER A 189 -2.52 2.79 -16.26
N VAL A 190 -2.27 1.90 -15.30
CA VAL A 190 -0.92 1.41 -15.03
C VAL A 190 -0.33 0.70 -16.25
N ILE A 191 -1.14 -0.08 -16.99
CA ILE A 191 -0.67 -0.76 -18.21
C ILE A 191 -0.25 0.21 -19.31
N THR A 192 -0.99 1.33 -19.49
CA THR A 192 -0.62 2.31 -20.52
C THR A 192 0.63 3.08 -20.11
N ARG A 193 0.80 3.38 -18.81
CA ARG A 193 2.06 3.93 -18.29
C ARG A 193 3.26 2.98 -18.46
N LEU A 194 3.08 1.67 -18.25
CA LEU A 194 4.13 0.67 -18.49
C LEU A 194 4.58 0.64 -19.95
N ALA A 195 3.62 0.70 -20.89
CA ALA A 195 3.93 0.78 -22.31
C ALA A 195 4.63 2.10 -22.67
N GLU A 196 4.22 3.23 -22.09
CA GLU A 196 4.88 4.54 -22.32
C GLU A 196 6.35 4.56 -21.88
N VAL A 197 6.72 3.80 -20.83
CA VAL A 197 8.12 3.64 -20.38
C VAL A 197 8.85 2.45 -21.01
N ALA A 198 8.24 1.83 -22.04
CA ALA A 198 8.77 0.68 -22.78
C ALA A 198 9.03 -0.59 -21.94
N ASN A 199 8.36 -0.74 -20.79
CA ASN A 199 8.44 -1.94 -19.97
C ASN A 199 7.45 -3.01 -20.47
N TYR A 200 7.64 -3.48 -21.70
CA TYR A 200 6.70 -4.40 -22.34
C TYR A 200 6.68 -5.80 -21.71
N LYS A 201 7.74 -6.18 -20.98
CA LYS A 201 7.76 -7.43 -20.19
C LYS A 201 6.66 -7.41 -19.13
N MET A 202 6.56 -6.32 -18.36
CA MET A 202 5.48 -6.15 -17.39
C MET A 202 4.11 -5.93 -18.06
N VAL A 203 4.05 -5.24 -19.21
CA VAL A 203 2.78 -5.12 -19.97
C VAL A 203 2.24 -6.51 -20.31
N LEU A 204 3.06 -7.37 -20.92
CA LEU A 204 2.65 -8.72 -21.28
C LEU A 204 2.26 -9.56 -20.06
N TYR A 205 3.04 -9.47 -18.98
CA TYR A 205 2.73 -10.18 -17.73
C TYR A 205 1.34 -9.84 -17.20
N TRP A 206 0.99 -8.56 -17.14
CA TRP A 206 -0.30 -8.13 -16.60
C TRP A 206 -1.46 -8.40 -17.56
N LEU A 207 -1.22 -8.37 -18.88
CA LEU A 207 -2.19 -8.86 -19.87
C LEU A 207 -2.51 -10.34 -19.65
N GLU A 208 -1.49 -11.18 -19.45
CA GLU A 208 -1.66 -12.61 -19.13
C GLU A 208 -2.38 -12.84 -17.79
N LYS A 209 -2.20 -11.93 -16.82
CA LYS A 209 -2.94 -11.94 -15.53
C LYS A 209 -4.33 -11.30 -15.59
N GLY A 210 -4.78 -10.86 -16.77
CA GLY A 210 -6.14 -10.36 -16.99
C GLY A 210 -6.41 -8.96 -16.45
N ILE A 211 -5.39 -8.08 -16.46
CA ILE A 211 -5.57 -6.65 -16.20
C ILE A 211 -6.57 -6.03 -17.18
N ASN A 212 -7.30 -5.00 -16.78
CA ASN A 212 -8.19 -4.28 -17.68
C ASN A 212 -7.38 -3.41 -18.65
N TYR A 213 -7.43 -3.76 -19.94
CA TYR A 213 -6.75 -3.05 -21.03
C TYR A 213 -7.72 -2.32 -21.99
N HIS A 214 -9.03 -2.37 -21.71
CA HIS A 214 -10.07 -1.70 -22.51
C HIS A 214 -10.42 -0.29 -21.98
N HIS A 215 -9.58 0.28 -21.11
CA HIS A 215 -9.77 1.63 -20.63
C HIS A 215 -9.67 2.64 -21.79
N VAL A 216 -10.61 3.59 -21.82
CA VAL A 216 -10.66 4.70 -22.77
C VAL A 216 -10.61 6.00 -21.99
N SER A 217 -9.61 6.85 -22.28
CA SER A 217 -9.50 8.18 -21.66
C SER A 217 -10.53 9.16 -22.23
N PRO A 218 -10.90 10.20 -21.46
CA PRO A 218 -11.85 11.21 -21.94
C PRO A 218 -11.25 12.05 -23.08
N PRO A 219 -12.03 12.39 -24.13
CA PRO A 219 -11.59 13.26 -25.22
C PRO A 219 -11.08 14.62 -24.73
N PRO A 220 -10.12 15.26 -25.43
CA PRO A 220 -9.53 14.86 -26.71
C PRO A 220 -8.32 13.91 -26.57
N LEU A 221 -7.99 13.49 -25.34
CA LEU A 221 -6.82 12.66 -25.09
C LEU A 221 -7.19 11.18 -25.29
N ASP A 222 -6.38 10.44 -26.05
CA ASP A 222 -6.47 8.99 -26.20
C ASP A 222 -5.22 8.33 -25.60
N PHE A 223 -5.38 7.69 -24.44
CA PHE A 223 -4.38 6.88 -23.77
C PHE A 223 -4.85 5.43 -23.68
N SER A 224 -5.61 4.96 -24.67
CA SER A 224 -5.90 3.53 -24.82
C SER A 224 -4.61 2.73 -25.05
N VAL A 225 -4.65 1.44 -24.73
CA VAL A 225 -3.52 0.55 -25.03
C VAL A 225 -3.20 0.54 -26.52
N GLN A 226 -4.23 0.62 -27.38
CA GLN A 226 -4.07 0.77 -28.82
C GLN A 226 -3.22 2.01 -29.16
N SER A 227 -3.67 3.20 -28.75
CA SER A 227 -2.99 4.46 -29.08
C SER A 227 -1.54 4.51 -28.60
N VAL A 228 -1.26 4.01 -27.40
CA VAL A 228 0.12 4.00 -26.86
C VAL A 228 1.04 3.03 -27.63
N ILE A 229 0.52 1.89 -28.08
CA ILE A 229 1.28 0.95 -28.91
C ILE A 229 1.44 1.50 -30.33
N ASP A 230 0.43 2.13 -30.93
CA ASP A 230 0.52 2.79 -32.24
C ASP A 230 1.65 3.83 -32.25
N LEU A 231 1.68 4.72 -31.24
CA LEU A 231 2.74 5.72 -31.08
C LEU A 231 4.13 5.08 -30.96
N THR A 232 4.21 3.93 -30.30
CA THR A 232 5.47 3.18 -30.18
C THR A 232 5.92 2.66 -31.54
N LEU A 233 5.02 2.00 -32.27
CA LEU A 233 5.31 1.39 -33.58
C LEU A 233 5.63 2.45 -34.64
N GLU A 234 5.04 3.63 -34.55
CA GLU A 234 5.29 4.74 -35.47
C GLU A 234 6.65 5.40 -35.27
N SER A 235 7.06 5.60 -34.00
CA SER A 235 8.08 6.61 -33.67
C SER A 235 9.24 6.14 -32.79
N ARG A 236 9.21 4.90 -32.25
CA ARG A 236 10.22 4.45 -31.30
C ARG A 236 11.14 3.38 -31.88
N VAL A 237 12.45 3.58 -31.67
CA VAL A 237 13.53 2.67 -32.11
C VAL A 237 13.33 1.24 -31.58
N VAL A 238 12.66 1.07 -30.43
CA VAL A 238 12.33 -0.24 -29.84
C VAL A 238 11.44 -1.11 -30.75
N ALA A 239 10.72 -0.54 -31.72
CA ALA A 239 9.95 -1.29 -32.71
C ALA A 239 10.80 -1.75 -33.92
N GLU A 240 12.03 -1.23 -34.07
CA GLU A 240 12.85 -1.42 -35.26
C GLU A 240 14.07 -2.32 -35.01
N ASP A 241 14.72 -2.16 -33.85
CA ASP A 241 16.05 -2.73 -33.60
C ASP A 241 15.98 -3.90 -32.59
N PRO A 242 16.28 -5.14 -33.01
CA PRO A 242 16.24 -6.32 -32.13
C PRO A 242 17.28 -6.31 -31.00
N ARG A 243 18.23 -5.37 -31.03
CA ARG A 243 19.25 -5.20 -29.97
C ARG A 243 18.75 -4.37 -28.80
N ILE A 244 17.63 -3.65 -28.94
CA ILE A 244 17.07 -2.82 -27.88
C ILE A 244 16.32 -3.71 -26.90
N ASP A 245 16.64 -3.54 -25.61
CA ASP A 245 15.89 -4.20 -24.54
C ASP A 245 14.42 -3.77 -24.59
N GLY A 246 13.50 -4.74 -24.54
CA GLY A 246 12.07 -4.53 -24.77
C GLY A 246 11.58 -4.77 -26.20
N TYR A 247 12.44 -4.84 -27.23
CA TYR A 247 12.00 -5.09 -28.62
C TYR A 247 11.17 -6.38 -28.75
N MET A 248 11.70 -7.50 -28.23
CA MET A 248 11.01 -8.78 -28.31
C MET A 248 9.72 -8.78 -27.49
N TRP A 249 9.73 -8.11 -26.33
CA TRP A 249 8.57 -7.99 -25.47
C TRP A 249 7.45 -7.16 -26.11
N LEU A 250 7.78 -6.06 -26.78
CA LEU A 250 6.82 -5.26 -27.55
C LEU A 250 6.09 -6.11 -28.57
N TRP A 251 6.82 -6.86 -29.40
CA TRP A 251 6.20 -7.67 -30.45
C TRP A 251 5.38 -8.85 -29.90
N ARG A 252 5.72 -9.37 -28.71
CA ARG A 252 4.88 -10.32 -27.99
C ARG A 252 3.59 -9.68 -27.46
N VAL A 253 3.65 -8.43 -26.99
CA VAL A 253 2.45 -7.65 -26.61
C VAL A 253 1.54 -7.44 -27.82
N VAL A 254 2.09 -7.00 -28.95
CA VAL A 254 1.35 -6.80 -30.20
C VAL A 254 0.65 -8.10 -30.62
N ASP A 255 1.37 -9.22 -30.68
CA ASP A 255 0.80 -10.53 -31.02
C ASP A 255 -0.30 -10.97 -30.03
N TRP A 256 -0.11 -10.73 -28.73
CA TRP A 256 -1.11 -11.06 -27.72
C TRP A 256 -2.41 -10.27 -27.91
N LEU A 257 -2.31 -8.98 -28.27
CA LEU A 257 -3.43 -8.08 -28.51
C LEU A 257 -4.13 -8.36 -29.86
N GLU A 258 -3.37 -8.65 -30.92
CA GLU A 258 -3.91 -9.04 -32.23
C GLU A 258 -4.75 -10.31 -32.17
N LYS A 259 -4.28 -11.31 -31.42
CA LYS A 259 -5.05 -12.54 -31.14
C LYS A 259 -6.37 -12.29 -30.41
N ARG A 260 -6.58 -11.07 -29.91
CA ARG A 260 -7.79 -10.60 -29.22
C ARG A 260 -8.52 -9.49 -29.96
N GLY A 261 -8.18 -9.28 -31.24
CA GLY A 261 -8.95 -8.43 -32.15
C GLY A 261 -8.54 -6.96 -32.20
N MET A 262 -7.39 -6.59 -31.61
CA MET A 262 -6.76 -5.28 -31.91
C MET A 262 -5.95 -5.37 -33.21
N THR A 263 -5.80 -4.26 -33.93
CA THR A 263 -5.11 -4.25 -35.23
C THR A 263 -3.94 -3.26 -35.17
N PHE A 264 -2.76 -3.70 -35.58
CA PHE A 264 -1.54 -2.89 -35.62
C PHE A 264 -0.87 -3.05 -36.99
N GLU A 265 -1.37 -2.33 -38.00
CA GLU A 265 -0.89 -2.41 -39.38
C GLU A 265 -0.39 -1.03 -39.85
N ASP A 266 0.39 -1.01 -40.94
CA ASP A 266 0.82 0.23 -41.61
C ASP A 266 1.85 1.13 -40.91
N TYR A 267 2.81 0.53 -40.18
CA TYR A 267 3.97 1.27 -39.63
C TYR A 267 5.25 1.02 -40.44
N PRO A 268 5.65 1.91 -41.37
CA PRO A 268 6.71 1.63 -42.34
C PRO A 268 8.10 1.42 -41.72
N ASN A 269 8.33 1.97 -40.52
CA ASN A 269 9.61 1.85 -39.82
C ASN A 269 9.66 0.63 -38.88
N ALA A 270 8.51 0.15 -38.41
CA ALA A 270 8.45 -0.96 -37.47
C ALA A 270 8.89 -2.27 -38.14
N LYS A 271 9.80 -3.01 -37.50
CA LYS A 271 10.36 -4.26 -38.03
C LYS A 271 9.95 -5.42 -37.14
N ARG A 272 8.83 -6.07 -37.46
CA ARG A 272 8.36 -7.26 -36.73
C ARG A 272 9.31 -8.44 -36.94
N PRO A 273 9.69 -9.18 -35.89
CA PRO A 273 10.51 -10.37 -36.05
C PRO A 273 9.71 -11.50 -36.70
N ALA A 274 10.34 -12.31 -37.54
CA ALA A 274 9.70 -13.45 -38.21
C ALA A 274 9.23 -14.54 -37.23
N LYS A 275 9.88 -14.63 -36.06
CA LYS A 275 9.52 -15.56 -34.99
C LYS A 275 9.58 -14.84 -33.65
N LEU A 276 8.52 -14.96 -32.87
CA LEU A 276 8.48 -14.47 -31.49
C LEU A 276 9.11 -15.47 -30.54
N ASP A 277 9.81 -14.96 -29.55
CA ASP A 277 10.22 -15.73 -28.39
C ASP A 277 8.98 -16.16 -27.57
N THR A 278 9.00 -17.39 -27.06
CA THR A 278 7.95 -17.99 -26.24
C THR A 278 8.42 -18.27 -24.82
N THR A 279 9.60 -17.76 -24.43
CA THR A 279 10.13 -17.92 -23.08
C THR A 279 9.12 -17.40 -22.05
N PRO A 280 8.78 -18.19 -21.02
CA PRO A 280 7.88 -17.74 -19.96
C PRO A 280 8.38 -16.47 -19.29
N ILE A 281 7.45 -15.62 -18.84
CA ILE A 281 7.82 -14.42 -18.11
C ILE A 281 8.20 -14.82 -16.68
N VAL A 282 9.48 -14.67 -16.37
CA VAL A 282 10.00 -14.87 -15.01
C VAL A 282 10.56 -13.54 -14.51
N PHE A 283 10.16 -13.16 -13.30
CA PHE A 283 10.79 -12.08 -12.56
C PHE A 283 11.67 -12.70 -11.48
N GLU A 284 12.90 -12.22 -11.34
CA GLU A 284 13.79 -12.57 -10.23
C GLU A 284 13.17 -12.02 -8.94
N THR A 285 12.28 -12.81 -8.35
CA THR A 285 11.81 -12.60 -7.00
C THR A 285 12.68 -13.46 -6.10
N GLU A 286 13.18 -12.91 -4.99
CA GLU A 286 13.65 -13.76 -3.89
C GLU A 286 12.46 -14.64 -3.49
N ALA A 287 12.50 -15.88 -3.96
CA ALA A 287 11.49 -16.91 -3.81
C ALA A 287 10.06 -16.47 -4.19
N SER A 288 9.68 -16.78 -5.43
CA SER A 288 8.30 -17.07 -5.83
C SER A 288 7.76 -18.33 -5.14
N GLU A 289 8.18 -18.64 -3.91
CA GLU A 289 7.43 -19.59 -3.11
C GLU A 289 6.11 -18.91 -2.80
N VAL A 290 5.02 -19.55 -3.20
CA VAL A 290 3.70 -19.15 -2.77
C VAL A 290 3.75 -19.02 -1.26
N ARG A 291 3.70 -17.79 -0.76
CA ARG A 291 3.69 -17.56 0.68
C ARG A 291 2.43 -18.19 1.20
N LEU A 292 2.56 -19.26 1.98
CA LEU A 292 1.43 -19.95 2.62
C LEU A 292 1.01 -19.25 3.92
N SER A 293 1.83 -18.32 4.40
CA SER A 293 1.57 -17.51 5.57
C SER A 293 2.13 -16.10 5.39
N HIS A 294 1.48 -15.16 6.08
CA HIS A 294 1.89 -13.78 6.23
C HIS A 294 2.21 -13.54 7.70
N SER A 295 3.24 -12.76 7.98
CA SER A 295 3.49 -12.23 9.31
C SER A 295 3.33 -10.72 9.23
N MET A 296 2.56 -10.16 10.14
CA MET A 296 2.41 -8.71 10.22
C MET A 296 2.27 -8.30 11.67
N PHE A 297 2.81 -7.14 11.99
CA PHE A 297 2.61 -6.59 13.30
C PHE A 297 1.27 -5.86 13.35
N ILE A 298 0.49 -6.14 14.38
CA ILE A 298 -0.77 -5.50 14.68
C ILE A 298 -0.65 -5.04 16.12
N HIS A 299 -0.42 -3.75 16.35
CA HIS A 299 -0.23 -3.19 17.69
C HIS A 299 0.78 -4.02 18.51
N GLU A 300 0.35 -4.69 19.58
CA GLU A 300 1.22 -5.46 20.46
C GLU A 300 1.49 -6.91 20.03
N VAL A 301 1.00 -7.34 18.86
CA VAL A 301 1.17 -8.73 18.39
C VAL A 301 1.85 -8.80 17.02
N ASN A 302 2.87 -9.66 16.89
CA ASN A 302 3.34 -10.13 15.60
C ASN A 302 2.47 -11.33 15.20
N LEU A 303 1.47 -11.06 14.37
CA LEU A 303 0.50 -12.05 13.93
C LEU A 303 1.03 -12.77 12.69
N THR A 304 1.29 -14.06 12.82
CA THR A 304 1.50 -14.94 11.67
C THR A 304 0.20 -15.67 11.35
N TYR A 305 -0.30 -15.52 10.13
CA TYR A 305 -1.60 -16.04 9.68
C TYR A 305 -1.53 -16.60 8.26
N PRO A 306 -2.41 -17.55 7.89
CA PRO A 306 -2.31 -18.22 6.60
C PRO A 306 -2.71 -17.31 5.42
N THR A 307 -2.27 -17.68 4.24
CA THR A 307 -2.78 -17.14 2.97
C THR A 307 -4.18 -17.69 2.70
N PRO A 308 -5.11 -16.90 2.12
CA PRO A 308 -6.45 -17.39 1.80
C PRO A 308 -6.39 -18.64 0.90
N VAL A 309 -7.28 -19.60 1.15
CA VAL A 309 -7.22 -20.96 0.58
C VAL A 309 -7.25 -20.97 -0.94
N TRP A 310 -7.93 -19.99 -1.54
CA TRP A 310 -8.04 -19.85 -2.99
C TRP A 310 -6.79 -19.27 -3.66
N ALA A 311 -5.80 -18.79 -2.88
CA ALA A 311 -4.61 -18.09 -3.36
C ALA A 311 -3.28 -18.78 -2.93
N GLN A 312 -3.33 -20.09 -2.67
CA GLN A 312 -2.18 -20.87 -2.19
C GLN A 312 -1.44 -21.64 -3.30
N THR A 313 -1.65 -21.29 -4.57
CA THR A 313 -0.91 -21.88 -5.70
C THR A 313 -0.26 -20.79 -6.55
N GLU A 314 0.76 -21.11 -7.35
CA GLU A 314 1.41 -20.13 -8.22
C GLU A 314 0.44 -19.50 -9.23
N GLU A 315 -0.54 -20.28 -9.69
CA GLU A 315 -1.56 -19.84 -10.64
C GLU A 315 -2.54 -18.86 -9.99
N THR A 316 -2.90 -19.11 -8.71
CA THR A 316 -3.92 -18.36 -8.00
C THR A 316 -3.41 -17.33 -7.00
N ALA A 317 -2.10 -17.26 -6.72
CA ALA A 317 -1.50 -16.35 -5.74
C ALA A 317 -1.82 -14.87 -6.00
N ASN A 318 -2.01 -14.49 -7.28
CA ASN A 318 -2.36 -13.12 -7.67
C ASN A 318 -3.88 -12.88 -7.75
N ASN A 319 -4.72 -13.89 -7.49
CA ASN A 319 -6.18 -13.76 -7.48
C ASN A 319 -6.68 -13.21 -6.13
N ILE A 320 -6.08 -12.12 -5.68
CA ILE A 320 -6.46 -11.41 -4.46
C ILE A 320 -6.64 -9.93 -4.79
N LYS A 321 -7.75 -9.37 -4.33
CA LYS A 321 -8.00 -7.94 -4.21
C LYS A 321 -8.25 -7.64 -2.74
N THR A 322 -7.39 -6.82 -2.15
CA THR A 322 -7.46 -6.44 -0.74
C THR A 322 -7.96 -5.01 -0.60
N ARG A 323 -8.87 -4.80 0.34
CA ARG A 323 -9.28 -3.47 0.80
C ARG A 323 -8.84 -3.29 2.24
N PHE A 324 -8.20 -2.17 2.49
CA PHE A 324 -7.76 -1.77 3.81
C PHE A 324 -8.75 -0.77 4.42
N LYS A 325 -9.08 -0.96 5.69
CA LYS A 325 -9.86 -0.01 6.49
C LYS A 325 -9.20 0.15 7.85
N GLN A 326 -9.04 1.39 8.29
CA GLN A 326 -8.56 1.69 9.62
C GLN A 326 -9.40 2.81 10.24
N ASN A 327 -9.76 2.64 11.51
CA ASN A 327 -10.47 3.66 12.28
C ASN A 327 -10.11 3.52 13.77
N GLY A 328 -9.44 4.52 14.32
CA GLY A 328 -8.88 4.48 15.67
C GLY A 328 -7.96 3.27 15.85
N GLY A 329 -8.15 2.52 16.95
CA GLY A 329 -7.39 1.29 17.23
C GLY A 329 -7.75 0.07 16.37
N THR A 330 -8.66 0.21 15.38
CA THR A 330 -9.10 -0.91 14.53
C THR A 330 -8.41 -0.89 13.18
N ILE A 331 -7.85 -2.02 12.77
CA ILE A 331 -7.20 -2.28 11.47
C ILE A 331 -7.93 -3.45 10.82
N ILE A 332 -8.32 -3.35 9.55
CA ILE A 332 -9.03 -4.41 8.82
C ILE A 332 -8.47 -4.54 7.40
N TYR A 333 -8.06 -5.73 7.03
CA TYR A 333 -7.77 -6.14 5.66
C TYR A 333 -8.87 -7.09 5.19
N GLU A 334 -9.64 -6.70 4.19
CA GLU A 334 -10.67 -7.52 3.56
C GLU A 334 -10.20 -7.94 2.17
N SER A 335 -10.04 -9.24 1.94
CA SER A 335 -9.57 -9.81 0.68
C SER A 335 -10.67 -10.62 0.01
N LEU A 336 -10.75 -10.46 -1.31
CA LEU A 336 -11.69 -11.15 -2.22
C LEU A 336 -10.92 -11.68 -3.44
N PRO A 337 -11.46 -12.67 -4.18
CA PRO A 337 -11.03 -12.93 -5.55
C PRO A 337 -11.11 -11.66 -6.40
N ARG A 338 -10.15 -11.49 -7.32
CA ARG A 338 -9.88 -10.18 -7.96
C ARG A 338 -11.05 -9.62 -8.76
N LYS A 339 -11.86 -10.50 -9.33
CA LYS A 339 -13.03 -10.19 -10.17
C LYS A 339 -14.33 -10.05 -9.39
N GLU A 340 -14.30 -10.24 -8.08
CA GLU A 340 -15.49 -10.28 -7.22
C GLU A 340 -15.71 -8.97 -6.44
N SER A 341 -16.88 -8.85 -5.82
CA SER A 341 -17.28 -7.66 -5.06
C SER A 341 -17.82 -8.03 -3.68
N ILE A 342 -17.85 -7.07 -2.75
CA ILE A 342 -18.39 -7.34 -1.40
C ILE A 342 -19.87 -7.71 -1.38
N LYS A 343 -20.61 -7.37 -2.44
CA LYS A 343 -22.03 -7.70 -2.58
C LYS A 343 -22.24 -9.06 -3.25
N ASP A 344 -21.22 -9.56 -3.94
CA ASP A 344 -21.27 -10.74 -4.80
C ASP A 344 -19.88 -11.36 -4.84
N TRP A 345 -19.66 -12.33 -3.95
CA TRP A 345 -18.39 -13.01 -3.74
C TRP A 345 -18.61 -14.50 -3.51
N THR A 346 -17.63 -15.31 -3.90
CA THR A 346 -17.58 -16.75 -3.63
C THR A 346 -16.69 -17.07 -2.43
N HIS A 347 -15.62 -16.28 -2.25
CA HIS A 347 -14.71 -16.38 -1.12
C HIS A 347 -14.47 -15.02 -0.49
N PHE A 348 -14.34 -15.01 0.84
CA PHE A 348 -14.02 -13.81 1.61
C PHE A 348 -12.98 -14.14 2.67
N TYR A 349 -12.01 -13.24 2.84
CA TYR A 349 -10.99 -13.36 3.87
C TYR A 349 -10.80 -12.02 4.57
N SER A 350 -10.74 -12.03 5.90
CA SER A 350 -10.57 -10.83 6.69
C SER A 350 -9.54 -11.04 7.78
N VAL A 351 -8.60 -10.11 7.89
CA VAL A 351 -7.68 -10.00 9.02
C VAL A 351 -8.00 -8.69 9.73
N MET A 352 -8.30 -8.77 11.01
CA MET A 352 -8.64 -7.63 11.85
C MET A 352 -7.69 -7.55 13.03
N GLY A 353 -7.25 -6.34 13.34
CA GLY A 353 -6.61 -5.95 14.57
C GLY A 353 -7.45 -4.94 15.33
N LEU A 354 -7.50 -5.07 16.66
CA LEU A 354 -8.16 -4.12 17.54
C LEU A 354 -7.29 -3.92 18.80
N TYR A 355 -6.81 -2.70 19.00
CA TYR A 355 -6.24 -2.29 20.27
C TYR A 355 -7.37 -1.82 21.21
N ALA A 356 -7.58 -2.53 22.31
CA ALA A 356 -8.67 -2.27 23.24
C ALA A 356 -8.25 -2.56 24.70
N PRO A 357 -7.42 -1.70 25.31
CA PRO A 357 -7.02 -1.86 26.71
C PRO A 357 -8.24 -1.83 27.63
N GLY A 358 -8.22 -2.66 28.68
CA GLY A 358 -9.30 -2.76 29.67
C GLY A 358 -10.52 -3.58 29.27
N TYR A 359 -10.65 -4.02 28.02
CA TYR A 359 -11.72 -4.92 27.59
C TYR A 359 -11.39 -6.38 27.92
N SER A 360 -12.41 -7.19 28.18
CA SER A 360 -12.25 -8.65 28.38
C SER A 360 -12.24 -9.39 27.04
N PHE A 361 -11.64 -10.58 27.02
CA PHE A 361 -11.61 -11.40 25.82
C PHE A 361 -13.01 -11.79 25.34
N ASP A 362 -13.90 -12.19 26.26
CA ASP A 362 -15.27 -12.58 25.92
C ASP A 362 -16.08 -11.42 25.33
N THR A 363 -15.91 -10.19 25.83
CA THR A 363 -16.58 -9.00 25.27
C THR A 363 -16.16 -8.77 23.83
N ILE A 364 -14.85 -8.82 23.54
CA ILE A 364 -14.35 -8.67 22.17
C ILE A 364 -14.83 -9.82 21.30
N GLN A 365 -14.84 -11.06 21.79
CA GLN A 365 -15.35 -12.20 21.04
C GLN A 365 -16.80 -12.02 20.61
N GLN A 366 -17.67 -11.50 21.48
CA GLN A 366 -19.06 -11.20 21.13
C GLN A 366 -19.16 -10.09 20.09
N ALA A 367 -18.41 -9.01 20.25
CA ALA A 367 -18.41 -7.89 19.31
C ALA A 367 -17.91 -8.28 17.92
N VAL A 368 -16.82 -9.06 17.84
CA VAL A 368 -16.26 -9.56 16.58
C VAL A 368 -17.25 -10.46 15.86
N LYS A 369 -17.85 -11.42 16.58
CA LYS A 369 -18.90 -12.27 16.01
C LYS A 369 -20.06 -11.42 15.47
N ALA A 370 -20.57 -10.45 16.24
CA ALA A 370 -21.65 -9.59 15.78
C ALA A 370 -21.31 -8.77 14.51
N LYS A 371 -20.04 -8.33 14.37
CA LYS A 371 -19.56 -7.53 13.22
C LYS A 371 -19.15 -8.32 11.99
N ILE A 372 -18.70 -9.57 12.15
CA ILE A 372 -18.32 -10.46 11.04
C ILE A 372 -19.55 -11.22 10.51
N ILE A 373 -20.54 -11.47 11.37
CA ILE A 373 -21.79 -12.19 11.10
C ILE A 373 -23.01 -11.27 10.74
N PRO A 374 -22.94 -9.97 10.34
CA PRO A 374 -24.13 -9.18 9.99
C PRO A 374 -24.91 -9.77 8.81
N GLN A 375 -24.22 -10.42 7.86
CA GLN A 375 -24.86 -11.11 6.73
C GLN A 375 -25.58 -12.41 7.15
N CYS A 376 -25.38 -12.85 8.40
CA CYS A 376 -25.98 -14.05 8.97
C CYS A 376 -26.77 -13.73 10.26
N ALA A 377 -27.20 -12.47 10.40
CA ALA A 377 -27.75 -11.88 11.63
C ALA A 377 -28.99 -12.59 12.19
N GLU A 378 -29.70 -13.39 11.39
CA GLU A 378 -30.95 -14.03 11.81
C GLU A 378 -30.80 -15.51 12.19
N SER A 379 -29.75 -16.21 11.73
CA SER A 379 -29.43 -17.58 12.20
C SER A 379 -28.04 -18.04 11.75
N SER A 380 -27.13 -18.19 12.71
CA SER A 380 -25.84 -18.86 12.51
C SER A 380 -25.63 -19.93 13.56
N THR A 381 -25.10 -21.08 13.15
CA THR A 381 -24.60 -22.09 14.10
C THR A 381 -23.10 -21.91 14.25
N THR A 382 -22.63 -21.85 15.50
CA THR A 382 -21.20 -21.73 15.81
C THR A 382 -20.72 -22.96 16.58
N GLN A 383 -19.68 -23.62 16.08
CA GLN A 383 -19.02 -24.73 16.75
C GLN A 383 -17.59 -24.31 17.12
N ILE A 384 -17.17 -24.59 18.35
CA ILE A 384 -15.77 -24.39 18.76
C ILE A 384 -14.96 -25.57 18.22
N VAL A 385 -13.92 -25.27 17.46
CA VAL A 385 -12.97 -26.25 16.90
C VAL A 385 -11.74 -26.36 17.80
N GLU A 386 -11.28 -25.22 18.33
CA GLU A 386 -10.13 -25.14 19.23
C GLU A 386 -10.33 -24.02 20.23
N GLN A 387 -9.84 -24.20 21.46
CA GLN A 387 -9.89 -23.19 22.52
C GLN A 387 -8.65 -23.28 23.40
N SER A 388 -8.12 -22.11 23.73
CA SER A 388 -7.09 -21.90 24.75
C SER A 388 -7.45 -20.68 25.62
N ASP A 389 -6.54 -20.30 26.52
CA ASP A 389 -6.70 -19.12 27.37
C ASP A 389 -6.68 -17.82 26.57
N ASN A 390 -5.97 -17.80 25.44
CA ASN A 390 -5.70 -16.58 24.68
C ASN A 390 -6.28 -16.59 23.26
N HIS A 391 -6.87 -17.69 22.79
CA HIS A 391 -7.56 -17.71 21.50
C HIS A 391 -8.69 -18.75 21.44
N LYS A 392 -9.61 -18.57 20.49
CA LYS A 392 -10.63 -19.55 20.11
C LYS A 392 -10.77 -19.61 18.60
N LEU A 393 -10.95 -20.82 18.08
CA LEU A 393 -11.23 -21.11 16.68
C LEU A 393 -12.65 -21.60 16.54
N TYR A 394 -13.43 -20.96 15.68
CA TYR A 394 -14.83 -21.25 15.45
C TYR A 394 -15.04 -21.74 14.02
N LEU A 395 -15.87 -22.76 13.87
CA LEU A 395 -16.55 -23.07 12.64
C LEU A 395 -17.92 -22.40 12.66
N LEU A 396 -18.23 -21.66 11.60
CA LEU A 396 -19.44 -20.88 11.41
C LEU A 396 -20.21 -21.45 10.22
N ARG A 397 -21.53 -21.55 10.36
CA ARG A 397 -22.44 -21.81 9.24
C ARG A 397 -23.60 -20.84 9.32
N CYS A 398 -23.82 -20.10 8.23
CA CYS A 398 -24.88 -19.13 8.08
C CYS A 398 -26.08 -19.81 7.41
N ASN A 399 -27.19 -19.94 8.14
CA ASN A 399 -28.33 -20.71 7.64
C ASN A 399 -29.13 -19.95 6.56
N SER A 400 -29.05 -18.61 6.56
CA SER A 400 -29.74 -17.76 5.58
C SER A 400 -29.08 -17.75 4.19
N SER A 401 -27.77 -18.01 4.12
CA SER A 401 -26.96 -17.85 2.91
C SER A 401 -26.20 -19.12 2.51
N GLU A 402 -26.37 -20.22 3.26
CA GLU A 402 -25.61 -21.48 3.12
C GLU A 402 -24.07 -21.30 3.12
N THR A 403 -23.59 -20.17 3.61
CA THR A 403 -22.16 -19.85 3.71
C THR A 403 -21.54 -20.60 4.89
N GLU A 404 -20.35 -21.15 4.69
CA GLU A 404 -19.52 -21.67 5.77
C GLU A 404 -18.32 -20.74 5.98
N GLY A 405 -17.76 -20.75 7.20
CA GLY A 405 -16.55 -20.01 7.48
C GLY A 405 -15.81 -20.47 8.73
N VAL A 406 -14.54 -20.12 8.82
CA VAL A 406 -13.70 -20.37 9.99
C VAL A 406 -13.20 -19.04 10.53
N LEU A 407 -13.38 -18.83 11.83
CA LEU A 407 -13.04 -17.60 12.53
C LEU A 407 -12.08 -17.91 13.68
N PHE A 408 -10.85 -17.45 13.57
CA PHE A 408 -9.90 -17.37 14.68
C PHE A 408 -10.08 -16.02 15.39
N ILE A 409 -10.17 -16.02 16.73
CA ILE A 409 -10.09 -14.81 17.55
C ILE A 409 -9.03 -15.04 18.61
N GLY A 410 -8.05 -14.14 18.68
CA GLY A 410 -6.96 -14.18 19.64
C GLY A 410 -6.82 -12.88 20.44
N LYS A 411 -6.26 -13.01 21.63
CA LYS A 411 -5.86 -11.92 22.52
C LYS A 411 -4.37 -12.05 22.81
N HIS A 412 -3.65 -10.95 22.64
CA HIS A 412 -2.30 -10.79 23.10
C HIS A 412 -2.19 -9.42 23.79
N ARG A 413 -1.97 -9.42 25.11
CA ARG A 413 -1.98 -8.20 25.96
C ARG A 413 -3.29 -7.40 25.80
N ASN A 414 -3.24 -6.16 25.31
CA ASN A 414 -4.38 -5.28 25.03
C ASN A 414 -4.85 -5.35 23.57
N THR A 415 -4.18 -6.17 22.76
CA THR A 415 -4.47 -6.33 21.36
C THR A 415 -5.29 -7.58 21.09
N TYR A 416 -6.30 -7.43 20.26
CA TYR A 416 -7.17 -8.49 19.81
C TYR A 416 -7.04 -8.63 18.31
N VAL A 417 -6.96 -9.87 17.85
CA VAL A 417 -6.88 -10.20 16.43
C VAL A 417 -8.00 -11.13 16.04
N ALA A 418 -8.51 -10.96 14.83
CA ALA A 418 -9.42 -11.92 14.23
C ALA A 418 -8.99 -12.24 12.80
N VAL A 419 -8.94 -13.52 12.48
CA VAL A 419 -8.69 -14.01 11.10
C VAL A 419 -9.91 -14.82 10.70
N TYR A 420 -10.57 -14.39 9.63
CA TYR A 420 -11.83 -14.96 9.18
C TYR A 420 -11.74 -15.36 7.72
N GLN A 421 -12.21 -16.55 7.40
CA GLN A 421 -12.32 -17.02 6.01
C GLN A 421 -13.72 -17.61 5.80
N ALA A 422 -14.40 -17.20 4.74
CA ALA A 422 -15.76 -17.63 4.40
C ALA A 422 -15.89 -17.98 2.93
N TRP A 423 -16.83 -18.88 2.60
CA TRP A 423 -17.09 -19.32 1.24
C TRP A 423 -18.55 -19.72 1.02
N TYR A 424 -19.05 -19.51 -0.21
CA TYR A 424 -20.40 -19.91 -0.65
C TYR A 424 -20.45 -21.37 -1.15
N PRO A 425 -21.65 -21.99 -1.14
CA PRO A 425 -21.78 -23.43 -0.98
C PRO A 425 -21.45 -24.19 -2.26
N LEU A 426 -20.94 -25.42 -2.05
CA LEU A 426 -20.47 -26.41 -3.01
C LEU A 426 -19.09 -26.13 -3.61
N GLU A 427 -18.06 -26.76 -3.02
CA GLU A 427 -17.15 -27.70 -3.69
C GLU A 427 -16.28 -28.43 -2.66
N ALA A 428 -16.45 -29.76 -2.58
CA ALA A 428 -15.67 -30.75 -1.82
C ALA A 428 -15.45 -30.55 -0.30
N GLY A 429 -15.62 -31.61 0.50
CA GLY A 429 -15.30 -31.62 1.94
C GLY A 429 -13.85 -31.29 2.31
N ASP A 430 -12.98 -31.00 1.33
CA ASP A 430 -11.55 -30.76 1.48
C ASP A 430 -11.22 -29.31 1.92
N ILE A 431 -12.00 -28.31 1.49
CA ILE A 431 -11.73 -26.89 1.80
C ILE A 431 -11.84 -26.64 3.31
N LYS A 432 -12.92 -27.10 3.95
CA LYS A 432 -13.13 -26.91 5.39
C LYS A 432 -11.97 -27.47 6.22
N ALA A 433 -11.56 -28.71 5.94
CA ALA A 433 -10.47 -29.36 6.66
C ALA A 433 -9.15 -28.60 6.46
N LYS A 434 -8.87 -28.18 5.23
CA LYS A 434 -7.69 -27.38 4.89
C LYS A 434 -7.66 -26.03 5.60
N VAL A 435 -8.78 -25.28 5.57
CA VAL A 435 -8.88 -23.98 6.24
C VAL A 435 -8.72 -24.13 7.75
N ILE A 436 -9.33 -25.14 8.37
CA ILE A 436 -9.14 -25.41 9.81
C ILE A 436 -7.65 -25.66 10.08
N ALA A 437 -7.02 -26.57 9.34
CA ALA A 437 -5.61 -26.90 9.54
C ALA A 437 -4.67 -25.70 9.35
N ASP A 438 -4.99 -24.79 8.42
CA ASP A 438 -4.21 -23.57 8.20
C ASP A 438 -4.44 -22.54 9.31
N MET A 439 -5.67 -22.36 9.79
CA MET A 439 -5.98 -21.44 10.89
C MET A 439 -5.37 -21.89 12.23
N GLN A 440 -5.19 -23.19 12.44
CA GLN A 440 -4.47 -23.74 13.60
C GLN A 440 -2.98 -23.41 13.61
N LYS A 441 -2.41 -22.98 12.47
CA LYS A 441 -1.00 -22.53 12.39
C LYS A 441 -0.84 -21.06 12.74
N ILE A 442 -1.91 -20.33 13.09
CA ILE A 442 -1.83 -18.93 13.48
C ILE A 442 -0.97 -18.80 14.73
N LYS A 443 0.01 -17.90 14.69
CA LYS A 443 0.89 -17.59 15.82
C LYS A 443 0.72 -16.14 16.22
N MET A 444 0.66 -15.92 17.53
CA MET A 444 0.69 -14.62 18.16
C MET A 444 1.97 -14.53 18.98
N GLU A 445 2.97 -13.87 18.43
CA GLU A 445 4.23 -13.59 19.12
C GLU A 445 4.21 -12.15 19.64
N ASP A 446 5.09 -11.85 20.60
CA ASP A 446 5.25 -10.48 21.08
C ASP A 446 5.51 -9.55 19.88
N GLY A 447 4.57 -8.64 19.65
CA GLY A 447 4.69 -7.58 18.67
C GLY A 447 5.32 -6.35 19.29
N TYR A 448 4.85 -5.17 18.90
CA TYR A 448 5.41 -3.93 19.44
C TYR A 448 5.11 -3.79 20.92
N THR A 449 6.07 -3.25 21.66
CA THR A 449 5.73 -2.68 22.96
C THR A 449 5.09 -1.32 22.69
N VAL A 450 3.77 -1.31 22.48
CA VAL A 450 2.99 -0.06 22.47
C VAL A 450 3.00 0.44 23.91
N LYS A 451 3.99 1.26 24.27
CA LYS A 451 3.90 2.00 25.54
C LYS A 451 2.70 2.94 25.38
N PRO A 452 1.72 2.91 26.31
CA PRO A 452 0.68 3.92 26.31
C PRO A 452 1.35 5.28 26.26
N MET A 453 0.82 6.19 25.43
CA MET A 453 1.24 7.58 25.46
C MET A 453 1.09 8.05 26.91
N PRO A 454 2.12 8.63 27.54
CA PRO A 454 1.99 9.08 28.92
C PRO A 454 0.76 9.97 29.07
N ASP A 455 -0.04 9.75 30.12
CA ASP A 455 -1.33 10.43 30.30
C ASP A 455 -1.20 11.96 30.15
N GLU A 456 -0.07 12.54 30.60
CA GLU A 456 0.26 13.97 30.46
C GLU A 456 0.34 14.47 29.01
N ILE A 457 0.80 13.63 28.07
CA ILE A 457 0.90 13.97 26.65
C ILE A 457 -0.47 13.79 25.98
N GLU A 458 -1.20 12.73 26.33
CA GLU A 458 -2.56 12.50 25.83
C GLU A 458 -3.50 13.63 26.26
N GLU A 459 -3.37 14.13 27.49
CA GLU A 459 -4.16 15.23 28.03
C GLU A 459 -3.80 16.58 27.39
N LYS A 460 -2.52 16.82 27.06
CA LYS A 460 -2.07 18.01 26.32
C LYS A 460 -2.49 18.04 24.86
N LEU A 461 -2.64 16.89 24.21
CA LEU A 461 -3.15 16.79 22.83
C LEU A 461 -4.68 16.86 22.76
N LYS A 462 -5.39 16.57 23.86
CA LYS A 462 -6.85 16.72 23.98
C LYS A 462 -7.29 18.15 24.27
N GLN A 463 -6.41 18.98 24.86
CA GLN A 463 -6.60 20.42 25.06
C GLN A 463 -6.30 21.19 23.77
#